data_AF-A0ABD3XR88-F1
#
_entry.id   AF-A0ABD3XR88-F1
#
_cell.length_a   1.000
_cell.length_b   1.000
_cell.length_c   1.000
_cell.angle_alpha   90.00
_cell.angle_beta   90.00
_cell.angle_gamma   90.00
#
_symmetry.space_group_name_H-M   'P 1'
#
loop_
_entity.id
_entity.type
_entity.pdbx_description
1 polymer ?
#
loop_
_entity_poly.entity_id
_entity_poly.type
_entity_poly.pdbx_seq_one_letter_code
_entity_poly.pdbx_strand_id
1 'polypeptide(L)'
;MLCIILSLLLDVPEVPSNVTVTDIKQTSLIVQWIAGYNGGQNQTFHIVITTSDTRRSVDVPDPGNRNIGTYTLEDLMPSTMY
;
A
#
# COMPACT_ATOMS: atom_id res chain seq x y z
N MET A 1 16.75 -39.20 6.32
CA MET A 1 16.15 -38.28 5.34
C MET A 1 15.91 -36.96 6.05
N LEU A 2 16.87 -36.04 5.97
CA LEU A 2 16.87 -34.79 6.71
C LEU A 2 16.11 -33.76 5.87
N CYS A 3 14.85 -33.51 6.18
CA CYS A 3 14.11 -32.39 5.59
C CYS A 3 14.64 -31.13 6.27
N ILE A 4 15.71 -30.55 5.73
CA ILE A 4 16.08 -29.17 6.04
C ILE A 4 14.96 -28.34 5.42
N ILE A 5 13.91 -28.08 6.20
CA ILE A 5 12.98 -27.02 5.89
C ILE A 5 13.86 -25.77 5.88
N LEU A 6 14.14 -25.26 4.69
CA LEU A 6 14.68 -23.93 4.50
C LEU A 6 13.59 -22.97 4.98
N SER A 7 13.39 -22.86 6.30
CA SER A 7 12.59 -21.80 6.89
C SER A 7 13.41 -20.54 6.69
N LEU A 8 13.30 -19.95 5.49
CA LEU A 8 13.54 -18.53 5.32
C LEU A 8 12.82 -17.87 6.50
N LEU A 9 13.59 -17.27 7.41
CA LEU A 9 13.08 -16.61 8.60
C LEU A 9 12.12 -15.53 8.10
N LEU A 10 10.82 -15.85 8.10
CA LEU A 10 9.77 -14.91 7.77
C LEU A 10 9.59 -14.04 9.01
N ASP A 11 9.92 -12.78 8.86
CA ASP A 11 9.71 -11.78 9.90
C ASP A 11 8.39 -11.06 9.66
N VAL A 12 7.91 -10.34 10.69
CA VAL A 12 6.75 -9.47 10.54
C VAL A 12 7.12 -8.31 9.60
N PRO A 13 6.34 -8.03 8.55
CA PRO A 13 6.57 -6.87 7.70
C PRO A 13 6.53 -5.57 8.49
N GLU A 14 7.43 -4.65 8.17
CA GLU A 14 7.42 -3.31 8.73
C GLU A 14 6.28 -2.48 8.11
N VAL A 15 5.73 -1.58 8.92
CA VAL A 15 4.71 -0.63 8.46
C VAL A 15 5.26 0.29 7.36
N PRO A 16 4.45 0.69 6.37
CA PRO A 16 4.86 1.70 5.41
C PRO A 16 5.13 3.03 6.11
N SER A 17 6.01 3.83 5.51
CA SER A 17 6.37 5.16 6.00
C SER A 17 6.16 6.21 4.91
N ASN A 18 6.22 7.49 5.29
CA ASN A 18 6.14 8.64 4.39
C ASN A 18 4.93 8.59 3.44
N VAL A 19 3.76 8.21 3.97
CA VAL A 19 2.52 8.24 3.21
C VAL A 19 2.19 9.68 2.86
N THR A 20 2.12 9.98 1.56
CA THR A 20 1.82 11.32 1.06
C THR A 20 0.82 11.25 -0.09
N VAL A 21 0.05 12.32 -0.25
CA VAL A 21 -0.87 12.51 -1.37
C VAL A 21 -0.30 13.59 -2.27
N THR A 22 -0.17 13.28 -3.56
CA THR A 22 0.40 14.15 -4.59
C THR A 22 -0.49 14.15 -5.84
N ASP A 23 -0.18 15.02 -6.80
CA ASP A 23 -0.89 15.15 -8.09
C ASP A 23 -2.43 15.23 -7.96
N ILE A 24 -2.91 16.08 -7.04
CA ILE A 24 -4.35 16.26 -6.77
C ILE A 24 -5.00 16.99 -7.94
N LYS A 25 -5.94 16.31 -8.59
CA LYS A 25 -6.79 16.79 -9.68
C LYS A 25 -8.24 16.80 -9.23
N GLN A 26 -9.12 17.33 -10.09
CA GLN A 26 -10.56 17.43 -9.78
C GLN A 26 -11.22 16.07 -9.46
N THR A 27 -10.77 15.00 -10.12
CA THR A 27 -11.37 13.66 -10.01
C THR A 27 -10.34 12.56 -9.71
N SER A 28 -9.09 12.92 -9.43
CA SER A 28 -8.06 11.94 -9.11
C SER A 28 -6.93 12.50 -8.24
N LEU A 29 -6.20 11.61 -7.58
CA LEU A 29 -4.98 11.93 -6.83
C LEU A 29 -4.04 10.73 -6.87
N ILE A 30 -2.79 10.94 -6.48
CA ILE A 30 -1.81 9.86 -6.31
C ILE A 30 -1.48 9.71 -4.83
N VAL A 31 -1.58 8.49 -4.31
CA VAL A 31 -1.06 8.12 -2.99
C VAL A 31 0.31 7.50 -3.18
N GLN A 32 1.31 7.99 -2.45
CA GLN A 32 2.67 7.46 -2.45
C GLN A 32 3.09 7.07 -1.04
N TRP A 33 3.87 6.01 -0.92
CA TRP A 33 4.45 5.55 0.35
C TRP A 33 5.81 4.90 0.12
N ILE A 34 6.59 4.76 1.18
CA ILE A 34 7.82 3.96 1.19
C ILE A 34 7.49 2.65 1.91
N ALA A 35 7.63 1.52 1.22
CA ALA A 35 7.47 0.20 1.82
C ALA A 35 8.55 -0.06 2.87
N GLY A 36 8.18 -0.72 3.97
CA GLY A 36 9.14 -1.21 4.96
C GLY A 36 9.85 -2.49 4.50
N TYR A 37 10.59 -3.12 5.40
CA TYR A 37 11.01 -4.50 5.21
C TYR A 37 9.80 -5.42 5.04
N ASN A 38 9.79 -6.23 4.00
CA ASN A 38 8.63 -7.06 3.63
C ASN A 38 8.56 -8.40 4.38
N GLY A 39 9.37 -8.59 5.43
CA GLY A 39 9.36 -9.83 6.21
C GLY A 39 9.91 -11.04 5.46
N GLY A 40 10.60 -10.84 4.34
CA GLY A 40 11.19 -11.91 3.54
C GLY A 40 10.28 -12.48 2.45
N GLN A 41 9.05 -11.97 2.27
CA GLN A 41 8.16 -12.32 1.15
C GLN A 41 7.33 -11.14 0.63
N ASN A 42 6.80 -11.28 -0.59
CA ASN A 42 5.97 -10.27 -1.21
C ASN A 42 4.71 -10.00 -0.36
N GLN A 43 4.46 -8.73 -0.08
CA GLN A 43 3.29 -8.27 0.65
C GLN A 43 2.14 -7.85 -0.27
N THR A 44 1.00 -7.52 0.34
CA THR A 44 -0.11 -6.82 -0.31
C THR A 44 -0.43 -5.59 0.52
N PHE A 45 -0.47 -4.43 -0.12
CA PHE A 45 -0.81 -3.17 0.52
C PHE A 45 -2.30 -2.90 0.33
N HIS A 46 -2.98 -2.56 1.42
CA HIS A 46 -4.39 -2.18 1.40
C HIS A 46 -4.52 -0.67 1.50
N ILE A 47 -4.96 -0.04 0.42
CA ILE A 47 -5.29 1.39 0.42
C ILE A 47 -6.77 1.51 0.76
N VAL A 48 -7.07 2.13 1.90
CA VAL A 48 -8.44 2.33 2.38
C VAL A 48 -8.85 3.77 2.12
N ILE A 49 -9.97 3.95 1.42
CA ILE A 49 -10.56 5.25 1.09
C ILE A 49 -11.89 5.36 1.80
N THR A 50 -12.09 6.41 2.59
CA THR A 50 -13.26 6.53 3.48
C THR A 50 -13.91 7.89 3.34
N THR A 51 -15.21 7.94 3.06
CA THR A 51 -16.02 9.15 3.20
C THR A 51 -16.88 9.05 4.46
N SER A 52 -17.75 10.04 4.70
CA SER A 52 -18.79 9.95 5.74
C SER A 52 -19.68 8.72 5.60
N ASP A 53 -19.93 8.28 4.36
CA ASP A 53 -20.97 7.30 4.04
C ASP A 53 -20.43 5.99 3.45
N THR A 54 -19.16 5.98 3.00
CA THR A 54 -18.60 4.84 2.27
C THR A 54 -17.19 4.50 2.76
N ARG A 55 -16.86 3.21 2.73
CA ARG A 55 -15.50 2.71 2.93
C ARG A 55 -15.20 1.70 1.84
N ARG A 56 -14.15 1.96 1.06
CA ARG A 56 -13.64 1.04 0.04
C ARG A 56 -12.16 0.77 0.26
N SER A 57 -11.69 -0.38 -0.21
CA SER A 57 -10.27 -0.72 -0.20
C SER A 57 -9.82 -1.23 -1.55
N VAL A 58 -8.56 -0.97 -1.87
CA VAL A 58 -7.90 -1.51 -3.06
C VAL A 58 -6.60 -2.20 -2.63
N ASP A 59 -6.38 -3.37 -3.19
CA ASP A 59 -5.17 -4.15 -2.98
C ASP A 59 -4.14 -3.77 -4.03
N VAL A 60 -2.94 -3.42 -3.57
CA VAL A 60 -1.82 -3.04 -4.42
C VAL A 60 -0.66 -4.02 -4.18
N PRO A 61 -0.02 -4.54 -5.24
CA PRO A 61 1.11 -5.44 -5.09
C PRO A 61 2.28 -4.76 -4.38
N ASP A 62 3.10 -5.55 -3.71
CA ASP A 62 4.35 -5.10 -3.09
C ASP A 62 5.26 -4.36 -4.10
N PRO A 63 5.61 -3.08 -3.87
CA PRO A 63 6.61 -2.40 -4.67
C PRO A 63 8.04 -2.95 -4.43
N GLY A 64 8.21 -3.78 -3.40
CA GLY A 64 9.47 -4.38 -2.96
C GLY A 64 10.02 -3.70 -1.71
N ASN A 65 10.91 -4.43 -1.02
CA ASN A 65 11.57 -3.99 0.21
C ASN A 65 12.22 -2.60 0.04
N ARG A 66 11.78 -1.63 0.87
CA ARG A 66 12.29 -0.25 0.86
C ARG A 66 12.10 0.52 -0.45
N ASN A 67 11.21 0.06 -1.33
CA ASN A 67 10.86 0.76 -2.55
C ASN A 67 9.65 1.68 -2.36
N ILE A 68 9.46 2.59 -3.33
CA ILE A 68 8.33 3.51 -3.37
C ILE A 68 7.14 2.79 -3.98
N GLY A 69 6.05 2.72 -3.23
CA GLY A 69 4.74 2.34 -3.73
C GLY A 69 3.95 3.56 -4.19
N THR A 70 3.14 3.37 -5.22
CA THR A 70 2.27 4.41 -5.77
C THR A 70 0.94 3.83 -6.19
N TYR A 71 -0.13 4.59 -6.02
CA TYR A 71 -1.45 4.23 -6.51
C TYR A 71 -2.22 5.47 -6.93
N THR A 72 -2.75 5.45 -8.16
CA THR A 72 -3.63 6.51 -8.66
C THR A 72 -5.06 6.18 -8.25
N LEU A 73 -5.62 7.07 -7.43
CA LEU A 73 -7.02 7.03 -7.06
C LEU A 73 -7.82 7.84 -8.07
N GLU A 74 -8.62 7.15 -8.87
CA GLU A 74 -9.49 7.73 -9.90
C GLU A 74 -10.94 7.89 -9.36
N ASP A 75 -11.79 8.48 -10.20
CA ASP A 75 -13.24 8.61 -10.01
C ASP A 75 -13.65 9.29 -8.70
N LEU A 76 -12.87 10.28 -8.26
CA LEU A 76 -13.21 11.11 -7.12
C LEU A 76 -14.29 12.12 -7.45
N MET A 77 -15.19 12.34 -6.51
CA MET A 77 -16.18 13.40 -6.58
C MET A 77 -15.50 14.73 -6.22
N PRO A 78 -15.68 15.78 -7.05
CA PRO A 78 -15.17 17.11 -6.73
C PRO A 78 -15.70 17.60 -5.39
N SER A 79 -14.90 18.39 -4.68
CA SER A 79 -15.29 19.02 -3.41
C SER A 79 -15.75 18.04 -2.32
N THR A 80 -15.25 16.80 -2.33
CA THR A 80 -15.56 15.75 -1.35
C THR A 80 -14.33 15.43 -0.49
N MET A 81 -14.54 15.15 0.80
CA MET A 81 -13.50 14.72 1.74
C MET A 81 -13.42 13.20 1.80
N TYR A 82 -12.19 12.66 1.74
CA TYR A 82 -11.86 11.24 1.65
C TYR A 82 -10.79 10.83 2.67
#